data_AF-A0A7W1JJN3-F1
#
_entry.id   AF-A0A7W1JJN3-F1
#
_cell.length_a   1.000
_cell.length_b   1.000
_cell.length_c   1.000
_cell.angle_alpha   90.00
_cell.angle_beta   90.00
_cell.angle_gamma   90.00
#
_symmetry.space_group_name_H-M   'P 1'
#
loop_
_entity.id
_entity.type
_entity.pdbx_description
1 polymer ?
#
loop_
_entity_poly.entity_id
_entity_poly.type
_entity_poly.pdbx_seq_one_letter_code
_entity_poly.pdbx_strand_id
1 'polypeptide(L)'
;MALQNRVTPLSKLIADPGRGLVYGNRGCLHDGDGRVRRRFAGRRWIACRLRFRGWRREPLLSPGRFTELFFLDEATALAAGHRPCALCRRADYNELRAIWHELHAGQVGADAIDAQLHSERVDPATRLQLHHRSALAELPDGAFVQRSGEPWLVLGGELLRWTPRGYHERVPRPARGSGMVVTPASLVEVLRCGWHPLVPLLHPSSGA
;
A
#
# COMPACT_ATOMS: atom_id res chain seq x y z
N MET A 1 -3.25 12.59 21.73
CA MET A 1 -4.14 12.15 20.63
C MET A 1 -3.32 11.38 19.61
N ALA A 2 -3.90 10.43 18.88
CA ALA A 2 -3.19 9.74 17.83
C ALA A 2 -2.87 10.67 16.65
N LEU A 3 -1.69 10.52 16.05
CA LEU A 3 -1.31 11.28 14.86
C LEU A 3 -2.12 10.80 13.64
N GLN A 4 -2.42 11.71 12.70
CA GLN A 4 -3.10 11.38 11.44
C GLN A 4 -2.12 10.78 10.42
N ASN A 5 -1.57 9.62 10.71
CA ASN A 5 -0.53 9.00 9.90
C ASN A 5 -0.67 7.49 9.68
N ARG A 6 -1.84 6.95 10.02
CA ARG A 6 -2.26 5.60 9.63
C ARG A 6 -2.84 5.65 8.22
N VAL A 7 -2.38 4.78 7.33
CA VAL A 7 -2.83 4.71 5.94
C VAL A 7 -3.79 3.54 5.74
N THR A 8 -4.95 3.81 5.15
CA THR A 8 -5.91 2.77 4.76
C THR A 8 -5.62 2.22 3.35
N PRO A 9 -6.16 1.05 2.97
CA PRO A 9 -6.07 0.54 1.59
C PRO A 9 -6.62 1.54 0.57
N LEU A 10 -7.65 2.32 0.96
CA LEU A 10 -8.23 3.41 0.17
C LEU A 10 -7.37 4.69 0.14
N SER A 11 -6.09 4.58 0.50
CA SER A 11 -5.10 5.67 0.47
C SER A 11 -5.52 6.93 1.26
N LYS A 12 -6.32 6.74 2.31
CA LYS A 12 -6.73 7.80 3.26
C LYS A 12 -5.81 7.79 4.47
N LEU A 13 -5.54 8.98 5.04
CA LEU A 13 -4.81 9.15 6.29
C LEU A 13 -5.81 9.34 7.43
N ILE A 14 -5.75 8.47 8.44
CA ILE A 14 -6.61 8.50 9.61
C ILE A 14 -5.78 8.64 10.89
N ALA A 15 -6.40 9.15 11.95
CA ALA A 15 -5.80 9.20 13.28
C ALA A 15 -6.04 7.87 14.01
N ASP A 16 -4.98 7.08 14.18
CA ASP A 16 -5.01 5.81 14.91
C ASP A 16 -3.61 5.54 15.50
N PRO A 17 -3.48 5.06 16.75
CA PRO A 17 -2.18 4.88 17.39
C PRO A 17 -1.41 3.64 16.88
N GLY A 18 -2.03 2.78 16.09
CA GLY A 18 -1.43 1.55 15.56
C GLY A 18 -0.29 1.82 14.59
N ARG A 19 0.88 1.24 14.88
CA ARG A 19 2.06 1.29 13.99
C ARG A 19 2.08 0.19 12.93
N GLY A 20 1.30 -0.88 13.12
CA GLY A 20 1.22 -2.02 12.18
C GLY A 20 2.59 -2.66 11.93
N LEU A 21 2.76 -3.23 10.73
CA LEU A 21 3.96 -4.02 10.37
C LEU A 21 4.83 -3.33 9.32
N VAL A 22 4.29 -2.31 8.64
CA VAL A 22 4.97 -1.60 7.56
C VAL A 22 4.94 -0.10 7.81
N TYR A 23 6.04 0.54 7.48
CA TYR A 23 6.25 1.97 7.60
C TYR A 23 6.44 2.57 6.19
N GLY A 24 6.31 3.88 6.01
CA GLY A 24 6.56 4.48 4.70
C GLY A 24 6.44 5.99 4.67
N ASN A 25 6.46 6.55 3.47
CA ASN A 25 6.28 7.98 3.26
C ASN A 25 5.72 8.30 1.86
N ARG A 26 5.20 9.53 1.73
CA ARG A 26 4.78 10.17 0.47
C ARG A 26 5.34 11.59 0.35
N GLY A 27 6.50 11.84 0.97
CA GLY A 27 7.07 13.18 1.22
C GLY A 27 6.46 13.92 2.42
N CYS A 28 6.70 15.23 2.54
CA CYS A 28 6.24 16.07 3.66
C CYS A 28 4.76 16.45 3.49
N LEU A 29 3.87 15.82 4.25
CA LEU A 29 2.42 16.03 4.14
C LEU A 29 1.87 17.02 5.18
N HIS A 30 2.64 17.28 6.24
CA HIS A 30 2.24 18.11 7.37
C HIS A 30 2.81 19.54 7.26
N ASP A 31 2.18 20.47 7.98
CA ASP A 31 2.71 21.82 8.24
C ASP A 31 3.58 21.85 9.50
N GLY A 32 4.06 23.03 9.91
CA GLY A 32 4.90 23.21 11.10
C GLY A 32 4.23 22.81 12.41
N ASP A 33 2.90 22.72 12.45
CA ASP A 33 2.11 22.29 13.61
C ASP A 33 1.77 20.79 13.57
N GLY A 34 2.28 20.05 12.59
CA GLY A 34 2.00 18.63 12.42
C GLY A 34 0.63 18.32 11.80
N ARG A 35 -0.10 19.31 11.26
CA ARG A 35 -1.39 19.10 10.61
C ARG A 35 -1.20 18.66 9.17
N VAL A 36 -1.81 17.55 8.76
CA VAL A 36 -1.74 17.05 7.38
C VAL A 36 -2.48 18.01 6.45
N ARG A 37 -1.78 18.55 5.44
CA ARG A 37 -2.32 19.51 4.46
C ARG A 37 -2.47 18.95 3.05
N ARG A 38 -1.88 17.78 2.77
CA ARG A 38 -1.92 17.14 1.44
C ARG A 38 -1.85 15.63 1.53
N ARG A 39 -2.36 14.94 0.50
CA ARG A 39 -2.36 13.46 0.43
C ARG A 39 -1.01 12.86 0.05
N PHE A 40 -0.20 13.61 -0.71
CA PHE A 40 1.14 13.26 -1.18
C PHE A 40 1.88 14.51 -1.66
N ALA A 41 3.21 14.51 -1.60
CA ALA A 41 4.06 15.59 -2.11
C ALA A 41 4.67 15.27 -3.49
N GLY A 42 4.76 13.99 -3.87
CA GLY A 42 5.33 13.56 -5.15
C GLY A 42 4.90 12.15 -5.52
N ARG A 43 5.59 11.56 -6.50
CA ARG A 43 5.28 10.22 -7.02
C ARG A 43 5.98 9.07 -6.27
N ARG A 44 7.02 9.39 -5.49
CA ARG A 44 7.78 8.41 -4.72
C ARG A 44 7.00 8.03 -3.46
N TRP A 45 6.17 7.00 -3.54
CA TRP A 45 5.44 6.45 -2.40
C TRP A 45 6.11 5.16 -2.01
N ILE A 46 6.73 5.16 -0.83
CA ILE A 46 7.72 4.15 -0.47
C ILE A 46 7.26 3.44 0.80
N ALA A 47 7.22 2.11 0.74
CA ALA A 47 7.04 1.22 1.87
C ALA A 47 8.42 0.74 2.37
N CYS A 48 8.61 0.77 3.68
CA CYS A 48 9.87 0.60 4.39
C CYS A 48 9.70 -0.40 5.54
N ARG A 49 10.82 -0.95 6.01
CA ARG A 49 10.87 -1.67 7.28
C ARG A 49 10.67 -0.71 8.45
N LEU A 50 9.99 -1.18 9.50
CA LEU A 50 9.87 -0.46 10.77
C LEU A 50 11.24 -0.21 11.41
N ARG A 51 12.14 -1.20 11.38
CA ARG A 51 13.49 -1.12 11.97
C ARG A 51 14.55 -1.30 10.90
N PHE A 52 15.55 -0.43 10.88
CA PHE A 52 16.69 -0.51 9.97
C PHE A 52 17.91 0.19 10.57
N ARG A 53 19.06 -0.50 10.64
CA ARG A 53 20.35 0.04 11.11
C ARG A 53 20.32 0.77 12.46
N GLY A 54 19.41 0.40 13.36
CA GLY A 54 19.24 1.08 14.66
C GLY A 54 18.77 2.55 14.57
N TRP A 55 18.35 3.01 13.39
CA TRP A 55 17.94 4.40 13.19
C TRP A 55 16.66 4.72 13.96
N ARG A 56 16.71 5.81 14.72
CA ARG A 56 15.55 6.40 15.39
C ARG A 56 14.94 7.45 14.48
N ARG A 57 13.61 7.44 14.35
CA ARG A 57 12.84 8.37 13.51
C ARG A 57 12.01 9.34 14.33
N GLU A 58 12.27 9.41 15.63
CA GLU A 58 11.59 10.30 16.55
C GLU A 58 12.44 11.57 16.76
N PRO A 59 11.81 12.76 16.88
CA PRO A 59 10.36 13.00 16.87
C PRO A 59 9.72 12.84 15.48
N LEU A 60 8.51 12.26 15.45
CA LEU A 60 7.69 12.18 14.24
C LEU A 60 7.18 13.57 13.84
N LEU A 61 6.84 13.75 12.56
CA LEU A 61 6.34 15.04 12.03
C LEU A 61 7.33 16.20 12.24
N SER A 62 8.62 15.90 12.12
CA SER A 62 9.67 16.92 12.15
C SER A 62 9.46 17.91 10.99
N PRO A 63 9.37 19.23 11.24
CA PRO A 63 9.12 20.22 10.19
C PRO A 63 10.07 20.10 9.00
N GLY A 64 9.51 20.12 7.79
CA GLY A 64 10.27 20.01 6.54
C GLY A 64 10.77 18.60 6.20
N ARG A 65 10.56 17.60 7.07
CA ARG A 65 10.86 16.18 6.78
C ARG A 65 9.64 15.47 6.22
N PHE A 66 9.84 14.29 5.64
CA PHE A 66 8.71 13.48 5.17
C PHE A 66 7.77 13.15 6.34
N THR A 67 6.48 12.98 6.06
CA THR A 67 5.54 12.46 7.05
C THR A 67 5.74 10.96 7.19
N GLU A 68 5.97 10.50 8.42
CA GLU A 68 6.01 9.09 8.78
C GLU A 68 4.64 8.45 8.63
N LEU A 69 4.48 7.48 7.72
CA LEU A 69 3.23 6.76 7.49
C LEU A 69 3.33 5.32 8.00
N PHE A 70 2.23 4.80 8.53
CA PHE A 70 2.12 3.45 9.05
C PHE A 70 1.00 2.69 8.36
N PHE A 71 1.26 1.42 8.06
CA PHE A 71 0.35 0.51 7.37
C PHE A 71 0.17 -0.72 8.24
N LEU A 72 -1.00 -1.36 8.13
CA LEU A 72 -1.26 -2.61 8.86
C LEU A 72 -0.23 -3.68 8.49
N ASP A 73 0.03 -3.83 7.20
CA ASP A 73 0.93 -4.80 6.57
C ASP A 73 1.31 -4.34 5.15
N GLU A 74 2.04 -5.17 4.40
CA GLU A 74 2.44 -4.86 3.03
C GLU A 74 1.25 -4.82 2.07
N ALA A 75 0.26 -5.71 2.21
CA ALA A 75 -0.93 -5.70 1.37
C ALA A 75 -1.66 -4.35 1.45
N THR A 76 -1.76 -3.77 2.66
CA THR A 76 -2.29 -2.41 2.85
C THR A 76 -1.42 -1.36 2.14
N ALA A 77 -0.10 -1.47 2.19
CA ALA A 77 0.83 -0.54 1.54
C ALA A 77 0.76 -0.62 0.01
N LEU A 78 0.68 -1.83 -0.55
CA LEU A 78 0.50 -2.10 -1.97
C LEU A 78 -0.85 -1.56 -2.46
N ALA A 79 -1.94 -1.83 -1.72
CA ALA A 79 -3.26 -1.30 -2.03
C ALA A 79 -3.28 0.24 -2.05
N ALA A 80 -2.58 0.87 -1.12
CA ALA A 80 -2.38 2.31 -1.10
C ALA A 80 -1.38 2.82 -2.16
N GLY A 81 -0.79 1.94 -2.99
CA GLY A 81 0.08 2.25 -4.12
C GLY A 81 1.53 2.56 -3.78
N HIS A 82 2.08 1.93 -2.73
CA HIS A 82 3.49 2.07 -2.35
C HIS A 82 4.31 0.92 -2.92
N ARG A 83 5.53 1.23 -3.36
CA ARG A 83 6.54 0.21 -3.72
C ARG A 83 7.57 0.03 -2.60
N PRO A 84 8.29 -1.10 -2.55
CA PRO A 84 9.36 -1.30 -1.59
C PRO A 84 10.49 -0.27 -1.70
N CYS A 85 11.06 0.06 -0.55
CA CYS A 85 12.18 0.98 -0.41
C CYS A 85 13.48 0.39 -0.94
N ALA A 86 14.10 1.06 -1.92
CA ALA A 86 15.41 0.70 -2.43
C ALA A 86 16.55 0.79 -1.40
N LEU A 87 16.34 1.38 -0.22
CA LEU A 87 17.35 1.44 0.84
C LEU A 87 17.18 0.28 1.85
N CYS A 88 16.09 0.28 2.62
CA CYS A 88 15.91 -0.68 3.71
C CYS A 88 15.28 -2.00 3.29
N ARG A 89 14.67 -2.06 2.10
CA ARG A 89 14.05 -3.25 1.50
C ARG A 89 14.67 -3.53 0.13
N ARG A 90 16.00 -3.47 0.05
CA ARG A 90 16.75 -3.60 -1.23
C ARG A 90 16.44 -4.90 -1.97
N ALA A 91 16.33 -6.03 -1.27
CA ALA A 91 16.00 -7.31 -1.93
C ALA A 91 14.60 -7.26 -2.56
N ASP A 92 13.56 -6.88 -1.79
CA ASP A 92 12.21 -6.64 -2.32
C ASP A 92 12.25 -5.67 -3.51
N TYR A 93 12.97 -4.55 -3.42
CA TYR A 93 13.04 -3.60 -4.54
C TYR A 93 13.65 -4.22 -5.80
N ASN A 94 14.65 -5.10 -5.67
CA ASN A 94 15.24 -5.79 -6.81
C ASN A 94 14.30 -6.84 -7.39
N GLU A 95 13.58 -7.58 -6.55
CA GLU A 95 12.55 -8.54 -6.98
C GLU A 95 11.42 -7.83 -7.72
N LEU A 96 10.95 -6.68 -7.18
CA LEU A 96 9.95 -5.85 -7.85
C LEU A 96 10.45 -5.47 -9.24
N ARG A 97 11.70 -5.02 -9.35
CA ARG A 97 12.29 -4.62 -10.64
C ARG A 97 12.38 -5.76 -11.63
N ALA A 98 12.69 -6.98 -11.18
CA ALA A 98 12.76 -8.14 -12.05
C ALA A 98 11.38 -8.44 -12.65
N ILE A 99 10.35 -8.50 -11.80
CA ILE A 99 8.96 -8.69 -12.25
C ILE A 99 8.52 -7.52 -13.14
N TRP A 100 8.86 -6.28 -12.76
CA TRP A 100 8.47 -5.08 -13.50
C TRP A 100 9.02 -5.06 -14.92
N HIS A 101 10.22 -5.59 -15.13
CA HIS A 101 10.84 -5.64 -16.44
C HIS A 101 10.02 -6.52 -17.41
N GLU A 102 9.49 -7.64 -16.91
CA GLU A 102 8.64 -8.54 -17.69
C GLU A 102 7.27 -7.92 -17.98
N LEU A 103 6.70 -7.18 -17.02
CA LEU A 103 5.38 -6.56 -17.16
C LEU A 103 5.40 -5.29 -18.04
N HIS A 104 6.49 -4.53 -17.99
CA HIS A 104 6.60 -3.21 -18.60
C HIS A 104 7.90 -3.07 -19.38
N ALA A 105 7.97 -3.75 -20.53
CA ALA A 105 9.14 -3.73 -21.41
C ALA A 105 9.62 -2.30 -21.69
N GLY A 106 10.92 -2.06 -21.48
CA GLY A 106 11.55 -0.75 -21.66
C GLY A 106 11.44 0.23 -20.49
N GLN A 107 10.61 -0.05 -19.47
CA GLN A 107 10.62 0.75 -18.24
C GLN A 107 11.76 0.33 -17.32
N VAL A 108 12.61 1.28 -16.93
CA VAL A 108 13.79 1.01 -16.11
C VAL A 108 13.88 1.96 -14.92
N GLY A 109 14.15 1.39 -13.74
CA GLY A 109 14.49 2.14 -12.54
C GLY A 109 13.28 2.69 -11.78
N ALA A 110 13.57 3.34 -10.65
CA ALA A 110 12.56 3.79 -9.70
C ALA A 110 11.59 4.82 -10.29
N ASP A 111 12.08 5.77 -11.09
CA ASP A 111 11.24 6.86 -11.59
C ASP A 111 10.21 6.37 -12.63
N ALA A 112 10.55 5.36 -13.44
CA ALA A 112 9.59 4.74 -14.37
C ALA A 112 8.48 4.00 -13.61
N ILE A 113 8.87 3.19 -12.60
CA ILE A 113 7.92 2.50 -11.71
C ILE A 113 7.02 3.52 -10.99
N ASP A 114 7.59 4.59 -10.44
CA ASP A 114 6.83 5.62 -9.73
C ASP A 114 5.88 6.41 -10.66
N ALA A 115 6.25 6.60 -11.93
CA ALA A 115 5.38 7.22 -12.92
C ALA A 115 4.19 6.32 -13.28
N GLN A 116 4.44 5.05 -13.59
CA GLN A 116 3.41 4.06 -13.89
C GLN A 116 2.46 3.84 -12.71
N LEU A 117 2.98 3.66 -11.49
CA LEU A 117 2.14 3.56 -10.29
C LEU A 117 1.37 4.85 -10.02
N HIS A 118 1.91 6.02 -10.37
CA HIS A 118 1.18 7.26 -10.21
C HIS A 118 -0.05 7.35 -11.12
N SER A 119 0.07 6.95 -12.38
CA SER A 119 -1.07 6.89 -13.31
C SER A 119 -2.11 5.83 -12.92
N GLU A 120 -1.70 4.76 -12.25
CA GLU A 120 -2.62 3.72 -11.78
C GLU A 120 -3.36 4.07 -10.48
N ARG A 121 -2.80 4.98 -9.67
CA ARG A 121 -3.32 5.24 -8.32
C ARG A 121 -3.92 6.63 -8.12
N VAL A 122 -3.70 7.58 -9.04
CA VAL A 122 -4.20 8.96 -8.90
C VAL A 122 -4.86 9.42 -10.19
N ASP A 123 -6.12 9.86 -10.06
CA ASP A 123 -6.82 10.53 -11.13
C ASP A 123 -6.21 11.93 -11.34
N PRO A 124 -5.76 12.30 -12.55
CA PRO A 124 -5.07 13.57 -12.77
C PRO A 124 -5.99 14.80 -12.58
N ALA A 125 -7.30 14.66 -12.79
CA ALA A 125 -8.27 15.75 -12.68
C ALA A 125 -8.73 15.96 -11.23
N THR A 126 -9.13 14.88 -10.55
CA THR A 126 -9.72 14.94 -9.20
C THR A 126 -8.70 14.74 -8.09
N ARG A 127 -7.50 14.21 -8.42
CA ARG A 127 -6.45 13.82 -7.47
C ARG A 127 -6.91 12.73 -6.47
N LEU A 128 -8.04 12.08 -6.74
CA LEU A 128 -8.57 10.96 -5.97
C LEU A 128 -7.88 9.65 -6.34
N GLN A 129 -8.06 8.62 -5.50
CA GLN A 129 -7.49 7.30 -5.80
C GLN A 129 -8.25 6.68 -6.97
N LEU A 130 -7.53 6.16 -7.95
CA LEU A 130 -8.10 5.36 -9.03
C LEU A 130 -8.28 3.90 -8.58
N HIS A 131 -9.39 3.33 -9.00
CA HIS A 131 -9.70 1.91 -8.86
C HIS A 131 -10.05 1.36 -10.24
N HIS A 132 -9.87 0.06 -10.44
CA HIS A 132 -10.15 -0.60 -11.71
C HIS A 132 -11.03 -1.83 -11.51
N ARG A 133 -11.65 -2.35 -12.56
CA ARG A 133 -12.46 -3.58 -12.46
C ARG A 133 -11.64 -4.80 -12.86
N SER A 134 -11.83 -5.89 -12.14
CA SER A 134 -11.29 -7.20 -12.50
C SER A 134 -12.23 -8.31 -12.03
N ALA A 135 -12.11 -9.50 -12.60
CA ALA A 135 -12.86 -10.68 -12.17
C ALA A 135 -12.46 -11.04 -10.75
N LEU A 136 -13.45 -11.13 -9.85
CA LEU A 136 -13.17 -11.40 -8.45
C LEU A 136 -12.46 -12.73 -8.26
N ALA A 137 -12.72 -13.75 -9.08
CA ALA A 137 -12.12 -15.09 -8.97
C ALA A 137 -10.65 -15.17 -9.44
N GLU A 138 -10.14 -14.17 -10.15
CA GLU A 138 -8.79 -14.18 -10.75
C GLU A 138 -7.76 -13.39 -9.94
N LEU A 139 -8.21 -12.64 -8.93
CA LEU A 139 -7.35 -11.85 -8.07
C LEU A 139 -6.43 -12.72 -7.19
N PRO A 140 -5.14 -12.38 -7.07
CA PRO A 140 -4.23 -13.06 -6.16
C PRO A 140 -4.51 -12.65 -4.71
N ASP A 141 -4.03 -13.49 -3.79
CA ASP A 141 -4.01 -13.17 -2.37
C ASP A 141 -3.17 -11.90 -2.12
N GLY A 142 -3.62 -11.08 -1.17
CA GLY A 142 -3.00 -9.78 -0.90
C GLY A 142 -3.64 -8.62 -1.66
N ALA A 143 -4.41 -8.88 -2.73
CA ALA A 143 -5.11 -7.83 -3.45
C ALA A 143 -6.30 -7.30 -2.63
N PHE A 144 -6.60 -6.01 -2.79
CA PHE A 144 -7.75 -5.37 -2.16
C PHE A 144 -8.85 -5.05 -3.16
N VAL A 145 -10.09 -5.29 -2.74
CA VAL A 145 -11.31 -4.90 -3.46
C VAL A 145 -12.20 -4.03 -2.59
N GLN A 146 -13.12 -3.30 -3.21
CA GLN A 146 -14.13 -2.51 -2.53
C GLN A 146 -15.47 -3.25 -2.55
N ARG A 147 -16.08 -3.39 -1.37
CA ARG A 147 -17.43 -3.92 -1.19
C ARG A 147 -18.19 -3.00 -0.25
N SER A 148 -19.34 -2.49 -0.70
CA SER A 148 -20.17 -1.53 0.05
C SER A 148 -19.40 -0.30 0.57
N GLY A 149 -18.40 0.17 -0.19
CA GLY A 149 -17.58 1.33 0.19
C GLY A 149 -16.39 1.01 1.12
N GLU A 150 -16.27 -0.22 1.60
CA GLU A 150 -15.20 -0.65 2.49
C GLU A 150 -14.14 -1.48 1.75
N PRO A 151 -12.87 -1.45 2.19
CA PRO A 151 -11.80 -2.27 1.63
C PRO A 151 -11.79 -3.68 2.22
N TRP A 152 -11.74 -4.68 1.35
CA TRP A 152 -11.67 -6.10 1.69
C TRP A 152 -10.45 -6.73 1.03
N LEU A 153 -9.68 -7.48 1.81
CA LEU A 153 -8.54 -8.28 1.35
C LEU A 153 -9.05 -9.56 0.69
N VAL A 154 -8.47 -9.92 -0.46
CA VAL A 154 -8.61 -11.24 -1.07
C VAL A 154 -7.62 -12.20 -0.40
N LEU A 155 -8.13 -13.33 0.10
CA LEU A 155 -7.33 -14.41 0.67
C LEU A 155 -7.99 -15.77 0.40
N GLY A 156 -7.40 -16.57 -0.48
CA GLY A 156 -7.96 -17.82 -0.97
C GLY A 156 -9.38 -17.65 -1.50
N GLY A 157 -10.30 -18.44 -0.93
CA GLY A 157 -11.73 -18.42 -1.22
C GLY A 157 -12.53 -17.39 -0.42
N GLU A 158 -11.89 -16.48 0.31
CA GLU A 158 -12.54 -15.52 1.20
C GLU A 158 -12.18 -14.06 0.88
N LEU A 159 -13.05 -13.16 1.34
CA LEU A 159 -12.78 -11.75 1.48
C LEU A 159 -12.78 -11.39 2.97
N LEU A 160 -11.76 -10.66 3.40
CA LEU A 160 -11.58 -10.24 4.80
C LEU A 160 -11.70 -8.72 4.92
N ARG A 161 -12.60 -8.21 5.76
CA ARG A 161 -12.77 -6.76 5.94
C ARG A 161 -11.56 -6.18 6.64
N TRP A 162 -11.02 -5.10 6.10
CA TRP A 162 -9.89 -4.40 6.73
C TRP A 162 -10.37 -3.39 7.76
N THR A 163 -9.66 -3.34 8.88
CA THR A 163 -9.74 -2.25 9.86
C THR A 163 -8.34 -1.79 10.22
N PRO A 164 -8.20 -0.62 10.89
CA PRO A 164 -6.90 -0.14 11.34
C PRO A 164 -6.18 -1.11 12.29
N ARG A 165 -6.91 -1.99 12.99
CA ARG A 165 -6.37 -2.91 13.99
C ARG A 165 -6.08 -4.31 13.46
N GLY A 166 -6.55 -4.64 12.26
CA GLY A 166 -6.48 -5.99 11.73
C GLY A 166 -7.58 -6.26 10.72
N TYR A 167 -7.56 -7.49 10.22
CA TYR A 167 -8.63 -8.07 9.43
C TYR A 167 -9.71 -8.64 10.33
N HIS A 168 -10.95 -8.29 10.04
CA HIS A 168 -12.15 -8.75 10.71
C HIS A 168 -13.15 -9.23 9.66
N GLU A 169 -14.18 -9.98 10.07
CA GLU A 169 -15.26 -10.46 9.21
C GLU A 169 -14.80 -11.18 7.92
N ARG A 170 -15.17 -12.46 7.81
CA ARG A 170 -14.89 -13.26 6.63
C ARG A 170 -16.17 -13.49 5.88
N VAL A 171 -16.13 -13.27 4.57
CA VAL A 171 -17.22 -13.64 3.68
C VAL A 171 -16.68 -14.46 2.52
N PRO A 172 -17.46 -15.40 1.97
CA PRO A 172 -17.06 -16.12 0.78
C PRO A 172 -16.76 -15.16 -0.38
N ARG A 173 -15.66 -15.42 -1.08
CA ARG A 173 -15.30 -14.74 -2.31
C ARG A 173 -16.26 -15.19 -3.42
N PRO A 174 -16.94 -14.27 -4.12
CA PRO A 174 -17.78 -14.63 -5.25
C PRO A 174 -16.98 -15.35 -6.33
N ALA A 175 -17.44 -16.54 -6.72
CA ALA A 175 -16.81 -17.34 -7.78
C ALA A 175 -17.01 -16.75 -9.18
N ARG A 176 -17.93 -15.80 -9.34
CA ARG A 176 -18.23 -15.10 -10.60
C ARG A 176 -18.47 -13.62 -10.33
N GLY A 177 -18.30 -12.81 -11.37
CA GLY A 177 -18.55 -11.37 -11.35
C GLY A 177 -17.28 -10.54 -11.21
N SER A 178 -17.42 -9.24 -11.46
CA SER A 178 -16.35 -8.26 -11.33
C SER A 178 -16.45 -7.47 -10.05
N GLY A 179 -15.30 -7.16 -9.46
CA GLY A 179 -15.16 -6.30 -8.29
C GLY A 179 -14.42 -5.03 -8.64
N MET A 180 -14.60 -3.99 -7.82
CA MET A 180 -13.78 -2.80 -7.88
C MET A 180 -12.48 -3.07 -7.12
N VAL A 181 -11.35 -3.11 -7.80
CA VAL A 181 -10.01 -3.40 -7.27
C VAL A 181 -9.35 -2.10 -6.85
N VAL A 182 -8.89 -2.07 -5.60
CA VAL A 182 -8.22 -0.93 -4.97
C VAL A 182 -6.72 -0.97 -5.22
N THR A 183 -6.14 -2.17 -5.26
CA THR A 183 -4.71 -2.35 -5.52
C THR A 183 -4.38 -1.93 -6.95
N PRO A 184 -3.32 -1.15 -7.21
CA PRO A 184 -2.89 -0.80 -8.57
C PRO A 184 -2.67 -2.05 -9.44
N ALA A 185 -3.04 -1.99 -10.71
CA ALA A 185 -3.01 -3.15 -11.62
C ALA A 185 -1.62 -3.78 -11.69
N SER A 186 -0.55 -2.98 -11.77
CA SER A 186 0.81 -3.51 -11.78
C SER A 186 1.19 -4.23 -10.48
N LEU A 187 0.67 -3.78 -9.33
CA LEU A 187 0.93 -4.44 -8.04
C LEU A 187 0.07 -5.70 -7.86
N VAL A 188 -1.07 -5.80 -8.53
CA VAL A 188 -1.83 -7.07 -8.63
C VAL A 188 -0.99 -8.11 -9.37
N GLU A 189 -0.36 -7.75 -10.49
CA GLU A 189 0.48 -8.69 -11.24
C GLU A 189 1.76 -9.09 -10.48
N VAL A 190 2.32 -8.19 -9.67
CA VAL A 190 3.42 -8.53 -8.75
C VAL A 190 2.98 -9.59 -7.74
N LEU A 191 1.79 -9.45 -7.14
CA LEU A 191 1.25 -10.46 -6.22
C LEU A 191 1.02 -11.81 -6.93
N ARG A 192 0.58 -11.78 -8.19
CA ARG A 192 0.38 -12.98 -9.01
C ARG A 192 1.65 -13.79 -9.23
N CYS A 193 2.82 -13.15 -9.22
CA CYS A 193 4.12 -13.81 -9.39
C CYS A 193 4.62 -14.56 -8.14
N GLY A 194 3.82 -14.63 -7.05
CA GLY A 194 4.22 -15.33 -5.83
C GLY A 194 5.21 -14.53 -4.98
N TRP A 195 4.89 -13.26 -4.74
CA TRP A 195 5.71 -12.29 -4.01
C TRP A 195 5.96 -12.67 -2.54
N HIS A 196 7.24 -12.76 -2.11
CA HIS A 196 7.64 -13.08 -0.73
C HIS A 196 8.47 -11.95 -0.08
N PRO A 197 7.81 -10.93 0.50
CA PRO A 197 8.50 -9.72 0.96
C PRO A 197 9.26 -9.90 2.28
N LEU A 198 10.30 -9.08 2.47
CA LEU A 198 11.06 -8.95 3.72
C LEU A 198 10.25 -8.38 4.91
N VAL A 199 9.08 -7.82 4.65
CA VAL A 199 8.12 -7.38 5.67
C VAL A 199 6.85 -8.23 5.54
N PRO A 200 6.09 -8.48 6.61
CA PRO A 200 4.92 -9.35 6.53
C PRO A 200 3.93 -8.89 5.46
N LEU A 201 3.57 -9.81 4.54
CA LEU A 201 2.58 -9.52 3.50
C LEU A 201 1.23 -9.20 4.13
N LEU A 202 0.82 -10.02 5.09
CA LEU A 202 -0.45 -9.95 5.80
C LEU A 202 -0.20 -9.84 7.32
N HIS A 203 -1.06 -9.09 7.98
CA HIS A 203 -1.09 -9.01 9.44
C HIS A 203 -1.64 -10.30 10.06
N PRO A 204 -1.11 -10.80 11.21
CA PRO A 204 -1.51 -12.08 11.81
C PRO A 204 -3.01 -12.30 12.02
N SER A 205 -3.80 -11.23 12.17
CA SER A 205 -5.26 -11.32 12.22
C SER A 205 -5.90 -11.92 10.95
N SER A 206 -5.16 -12.00 9.84
CA SER A 206 -5.61 -12.66 8.61
C SER A 206 -5.72 -14.18 8.76
N GLY A 207 -5.09 -14.77 9.78
CA GLY A 207 -5.05 -16.23 9.98
C GLY A 207 -4.34 -16.99 8.85
N ALA A 208 -3.51 -16.30 8.05
CA ALA A 208 -2.66 -16.88 7.02
C ALA A 208 -1.29 -17.28 7.59
#